data_AF-A0A4Y7ZMB2-F1
#
_entry.id   AF-A0A4Y7ZMB2-F1
#
_cell.length_a   1.000
_cell.length_b   1.000
_cell.length_c   1.000
_cell.angle_alpha   90.00
_cell.angle_beta   90.00
_cell.angle_gamma   90.00
#
_symmetry.space_group_name_H-M   'P 1'
#
loop_
_entity.id
_entity.type
_entity.pdbx_description
1 polymer ?
#
loop_
_entity_poly.entity_id
_entity_poly.type
_entity_poly.pdbx_seq_one_letter_code
_entity_poly.pdbx_strand_id
1 'polypeptide(L)'
;MVPCRVRCLKYLSPIKRKGFSLIEVLVSLVIISLTAVNITGLQNKIAQQQRDNISHAAALSMAIEKMEEALSFTTVDKLMAMNNVSETVIHDTIGELTIRWQVTDVEEDSLLTDDFKRISLTITWLGRAAQTQSFTYSSQVNFGTLLSTASTFEQITEIEQTSGIIVSALNNSDVIYFEANTSYRAGTFVIFDSYLYQATQDYQLGDELPHTARNPESGSIELGEGWQSFGPISNSELANIEGLATIF
;
A
#
# COMPACT_ATOMS: atom_id res chain seq x y z
N MET A 1 0.15 -30.75 -40.34
CA MET A 1 -1.10 -31.48 -40.65
C MET A 1 -1.38 -32.46 -39.52
N VAL A 2 -2.39 -32.19 -38.69
CA VAL A 2 -2.77 -33.05 -37.55
C VAL A 2 -4.23 -33.44 -37.73
N PRO A 3 -4.60 -34.74 -37.64
CA PRO A 3 -5.95 -35.19 -37.92
C PRO A 3 -6.90 -34.92 -36.74
N CYS A 4 -7.99 -34.24 -37.05
CA CYS A 4 -9.10 -33.95 -36.15
C CYS A 4 -9.93 -35.24 -35.92
N ARG A 5 -9.85 -35.82 -34.71
CA ARG A 5 -10.71 -36.95 -34.30
C ARG A 5 -12.02 -36.43 -33.73
N VAL A 6 -13.06 -36.46 -34.56
CA VAL A 6 -14.46 -36.27 -34.15
C VAL A 6 -14.88 -37.50 -33.32
N ARG A 7 -14.97 -37.33 -32.00
CA ARG A 7 -15.63 -38.30 -31.11
C ARG A 7 -17.12 -37.98 -31.06
N CYS A 8 -17.91 -38.78 -31.75
CA CYS A 8 -19.37 -38.81 -31.63
C CYS A 8 -19.77 -39.14 -30.18
N LEU A 9 -20.31 -38.14 -29.46
CA LEU A 9 -21.05 -38.34 -28.22
C LEU A 9 -22.42 -38.96 -28.55
N LYS A 10 -22.43 -40.30 -28.63
CA LYS A 10 -23.64 -41.11 -28.50
C LYS A 10 -23.84 -41.35 -27.00
N TYR A 11 -24.97 -40.89 -26.45
CA TYR A 11 -25.72 -41.42 -25.29
C TYR A 11 -26.52 -40.29 -24.61
N LEU A 12 -27.57 -39.80 -25.29
CA LEU A 12 -28.72 -39.21 -24.61
C LEU A 12 -29.75 -40.32 -24.41
N SER A 13 -29.58 -41.04 -23.31
CA SER A 13 -30.64 -41.88 -22.74
C SER A 13 -31.79 -40.96 -22.28
N PRO A 14 -33.06 -41.23 -22.62
CA PRO A 14 -34.18 -40.46 -22.10
C PRO A 14 -34.32 -40.76 -20.60
N ILE A 15 -33.76 -39.88 -19.78
CA ILE A 15 -33.93 -39.88 -18.33
C ILE A 15 -35.43 -39.83 -18.06
N LYS A 16 -35.98 -40.88 -17.43
CA LYS A 16 -37.36 -40.90 -16.94
C LYS A 16 -37.55 -39.67 -16.07
N ARG A 17 -38.32 -38.70 -16.55
CA ARG A 17 -38.59 -37.44 -15.84
C ARG A 17 -39.40 -37.75 -14.59
N LYS A 18 -38.72 -38.00 -13.46
CA LYS A 18 -39.34 -37.88 -12.15
C LYS A 18 -39.70 -36.40 -12.02
N GLY A 19 -41.00 -36.10 -11.98
CA GLY A 19 -41.47 -34.74 -11.74
C GLY A 19 -40.89 -34.24 -10.41
N PHE A 20 -40.37 -33.02 -10.41
CA PHE A 20 -39.92 -32.38 -9.18
C PHE A 20 -41.10 -32.23 -8.24
N SER A 21 -40.89 -32.57 -6.98
CA SER A 21 -41.92 -32.36 -5.96
C SER A 21 -42.05 -30.86 -5.70
N LEU A 22 -43.28 -30.36 -5.48
CA LEU A 22 -43.52 -28.94 -5.21
C LEU A 22 -42.68 -28.41 -4.03
N ILE A 23 -42.49 -29.24 -3.00
CA ILE A 23 -41.65 -28.90 -1.84
C ILE A 23 -40.18 -28.70 -2.21
N GLU A 24 -39.67 -29.51 -3.15
CA GLU A 24 -38.29 -29.44 -3.60
C GLU A 24 -38.03 -28.12 -4.32
N VAL A 25 -38.96 -27.71 -5.19
CA VAL A 25 -38.90 -26.42 -5.89
C VAL A 25 -38.95 -25.26 -4.90
N LEU A 26 -39.78 -25.33 -3.86
CA LEU A 26 -39.91 -24.27 -2.87
C LEU A 26 -38.62 -24.13 -2.02
N VAL A 27 -38.04 -25.26 -1.59
CA VAL A 27 -36.76 -25.26 -0.85
C VAL A 27 -35.63 -24.73 -1.73
N SER A 28 -35.54 -25.14 -3.00
CA SER A 28 -34.54 -24.59 -3.93
C SER A 28 -34.70 -23.09 -4.13
N LEU A 29 -35.93 -22.58 -4.23
CA LEU A 29 -36.19 -21.14 -4.36
C LEU A 29 -35.70 -20.36 -3.14
N VAL A 30 -35.94 -20.88 -1.93
CA VAL A 30 -35.47 -20.25 -0.68
C VAL A 30 -33.94 -20.23 -0.63
N ILE A 31 -33.28 -21.34 -0.95
CA ILE A 31 -31.81 -21.43 -0.97
C ILE A 31 -31.24 -20.43 -1.98
N ILE A 32 -31.78 -20.38 -3.21
CA ILE A 32 -31.34 -19.43 -4.23
C ILE A 32 -31.50 -17.98 -3.75
N SER A 33 -32.63 -17.67 -3.13
CA SER A 33 -32.90 -16.32 -2.62
C SER A 33 -31.91 -15.91 -1.52
N LEU A 34 -31.59 -16.82 -0.59
CA LEU A 34 -30.58 -16.57 0.45
C LEU A 34 -29.18 -16.39 -0.16
N THR A 35 -28.81 -17.21 -1.14
CA THR A 35 -27.51 -17.06 -1.81
C THR A 35 -27.40 -15.74 -2.59
N ALA A 36 -28.49 -15.29 -3.23
CA ALA A 36 -28.49 -14.02 -3.97
C ALA A 36 -28.25 -12.82 -3.05
N VAL A 37 -28.89 -12.76 -1.89
CA VAL A 37 -28.71 -11.68 -0.91
C VAL A 37 -27.26 -11.64 -0.40
N ASN A 38 -26.66 -12.80 -0.11
CA ASN A 38 -25.28 -12.87 0.36
C ASN A 38 -24.28 -12.35 -0.68
N ILE A 39 -24.49 -12.65 -1.97
CA ILE A 39 -23.64 -12.17 -3.06
C ILE A 39 -23.72 -10.65 -3.18
N THR A 40 -24.91 -10.06 -3.06
CA THR A 40 -25.06 -8.59 -3.12
C THR A 40 -24.31 -7.89 -1.99
N GLY A 41 -24.34 -8.45 -0.77
CA GLY A 41 -23.56 -7.93 0.35
C GLY A 41 -22.05 -7.92 0.08
N LEU A 42 -21.53 -9.01 -0.49
CA LEU A 42 -20.12 -9.14 -0.86
C LEU A 42 -19.73 -8.17 -1.98
N GLN A 43 -20.53 -8.07 -3.05
CA GLN A 43 -20.28 -7.13 -4.15
C GLN A 43 -20.22 -5.69 -3.65
N ASN A 44 -21.09 -5.34 -2.70
CA ASN A 44 -21.10 -4.02 -2.12
C ASN A 44 -19.81 -3.76 -1.31
N LYS A 45 -19.34 -4.72 -0.50
CA LYS A 45 -18.06 -4.60 0.22
C LYS A 45 -16.86 -4.47 -0.73
N ILE A 46 -16.82 -5.25 -1.81
CA ILE A 46 -15.73 -5.17 -2.80
C ILE A 46 -15.72 -3.80 -3.49
N ALA A 47 -16.89 -3.33 -3.93
CA ALA A 47 -17.00 -2.00 -4.57
C ALA A 47 -16.58 -0.87 -3.63
N GLN A 48 -16.79 -1.05 -2.32
CA GLN A 48 -16.37 -0.08 -1.29
C GLN A 48 -14.87 -0.07 -1.13
N GLN A 49 -14.27 -1.25 -0.91
CA GLN A 49 -12.83 -1.39 -0.78
C GLN A 49 -12.10 -0.89 -2.03
N GLN A 50 -12.65 -1.13 -3.23
CA GLN A 50 -12.10 -0.59 -4.46
C GLN A 50 -12.09 0.95 -4.47
N ARG A 51 -13.17 1.61 -4.03
CA ARG A 51 -13.21 3.08 -3.96
C ARG A 51 -12.25 3.63 -2.91
N ASP A 52 -12.16 3.00 -1.76
CA ASP A 52 -11.23 3.43 -0.70
C ASP A 52 -9.79 3.28 -1.18
N ASN A 53 -9.46 2.17 -1.86
CA ASN A 53 -8.14 1.95 -2.47
C ASN A 53 -7.84 3.00 -3.57
N ILE A 54 -8.82 3.35 -4.41
CA ILE A 54 -8.65 4.40 -5.44
C ILE A 54 -8.37 5.75 -4.76
N SER A 55 -9.09 6.07 -3.68
CA SER A 55 -8.93 7.34 -2.96
C SER A 55 -7.56 7.43 -2.31
N HIS A 56 -7.13 6.34 -1.68
CA HIS A 56 -5.80 6.23 -1.08
C HIS A 56 -4.68 6.30 -2.13
N ALA A 57 -4.83 5.61 -3.27
CA ALA A 57 -3.82 5.62 -4.34
C ALA A 57 -3.63 7.02 -4.93
N ALA A 58 -4.70 7.78 -5.11
CA ALA A 58 -4.59 9.15 -5.59
C ALA A 58 -4.07 10.12 -4.52
N ALA A 59 -4.46 9.95 -3.24
CA ALA A 59 -3.86 10.71 -2.14
C ALA A 59 -2.35 10.47 -2.08
N LEU A 60 -1.90 9.21 -2.22
CA LEU A 60 -0.48 8.86 -2.31
C LEU A 60 0.19 9.50 -3.53
N SER A 61 -0.40 9.39 -4.73
CA SER A 61 0.15 10.01 -5.94
C SER A 61 0.31 11.53 -5.78
N MET A 62 -0.69 12.17 -5.18
CA MET A 62 -0.65 13.61 -4.88
C MET A 62 0.40 13.92 -3.82
N ALA A 63 0.56 13.07 -2.81
CA ALA A 63 1.60 13.23 -1.81
C ALA A 63 3.00 13.17 -2.41
N ILE A 64 3.22 12.25 -3.35
CA ILE A 64 4.49 12.10 -4.07
C ILE A 64 4.76 13.33 -4.93
N GLU A 65 3.80 13.72 -5.79
CA GLU A 65 3.93 14.91 -6.66
C GLU A 65 4.24 16.16 -5.84
N LYS A 66 3.50 16.37 -4.74
CA LYS A 66 3.69 17.50 -3.85
C LYS A 66 5.01 17.45 -3.11
N MET A 67 5.44 16.27 -2.66
CA MET A 67 6.74 16.12 -2.03
C MET A 67 7.86 16.40 -3.04
N GLU A 68 7.75 15.95 -4.29
CA GLU A 68 8.71 16.29 -5.35
C GLU A 68 8.76 17.80 -5.60
N GLU A 69 7.61 18.47 -5.62
CA GLU A 69 7.53 19.94 -5.66
C GLU A 69 8.26 20.56 -4.46
N ALA A 70 8.04 20.06 -3.24
CA ALA A 70 8.72 20.54 -2.04
C ALA A 70 10.24 20.28 -2.06
N LEU A 71 10.67 19.16 -2.61
CA LEU A 71 12.07 18.79 -2.77
C LEU A 71 12.78 19.59 -3.88
N SER A 72 12.02 20.22 -4.79
CA SER A 72 12.57 21.13 -5.79
C SER A 72 12.99 22.49 -5.23
N PHE A 73 12.63 22.81 -3.98
CA PHE A 73 13.04 24.07 -3.35
C PHE A 73 14.53 24.08 -3.03
N THR A 74 15.24 25.04 -3.61
CA THR A 74 16.69 25.21 -3.46
C THR A 74 17.11 25.92 -2.17
N THR A 75 16.16 26.46 -1.40
CA THR A 75 16.43 27.28 -0.21
C THR A 75 15.58 26.83 0.97
N VAL A 76 16.21 26.67 2.14
CA VAL A 76 15.53 26.28 3.40
C VAL A 76 14.40 27.24 3.76
N ASP A 77 14.57 28.54 3.52
CA ASP A 77 13.54 29.55 3.82
C ASP A 77 12.22 29.31 3.09
N LYS A 78 12.27 28.88 1.82
CA LYS A 78 11.06 28.56 1.04
C LYS A 78 10.36 27.33 1.59
N LEU A 79 11.11 26.31 1.98
CA LEU A 79 10.54 25.12 2.59
C LEU A 79 9.93 25.45 3.96
N MET A 80 10.61 26.23 4.80
CA MET A 80 10.10 26.66 6.10
C MET A 80 8.86 27.54 5.96
N ALA A 81 8.73 28.31 4.88
CA ALA A 81 7.52 29.07 4.58
C ALA A 81 6.29 28.17 4.30
N MET A 82 6.48 26.90 3.93
CA MET A 82 5.40 25.93 3.79
C MET A 82 4.92 25.38 5.13
N ASN A 83 5.65 25.60 6.23
CA ASN A 83 5.25 25.06 7.52
C ASN A 83 3.88 25.59 7.96
N ASN A 84 2.97 24.67 8.30
CA ASN A 84 1.55 24.95 8.62
C ASN A 84 0.74 25.58 7.48
N VAL A 85 1.21 25.51 6.23
CA VAL A 85 0.39 25.88 5.08
C VAL A 85 -0.60 24.75 4.79
N SER A 86 -1.86 25.12 4.58
CA SER A 86 -2.90 24.23 4.09
C SER A 86 -3.35 24.65 2.70
N GLU A 87 -3.41 23.69 1.78
CA GLU A 87 -3.96 23.89 0.44
C GLU A 87 -5.11 22.90 0.21
N THR A 88 -6.08 23.32 -0.59
CA THR A 88 -7.22 22.49 -0.96
C THR A 88 -7.15 22.22 -2.46
N VAL A 89 -7.17 20.95 -2.83
CA VAL A 89 -7.12 20.49 -4.22
C VAL A 89 -8.38 19.71 -4.52
N ILE A 90 -9.03 20.01 -5.65
CA ILE A 90 -10.19 19.27 -6.12
C ILE A 90 -9.70 18.22 -7.11
N HIS A 91 -9.96 16.95 -6.80
CA HIS A 91 -9.62 15.81 -7.65
C HIS A 91 -10.90 15.20 -8.22
N ASP A 92 -10.95 14.99 -9.53
CA ASP A 92 -12.15 14.58 -10.26
C ASP A 92 -12.83 13.31 -9.69
N THR A 93 -12.01 12.35 -9.25
CA THR A 93 -12.50 11.05 -8.76
C THR A 93 -12.92 11.04 -7.28
N ILE A 94 -12.33 11.89 -6.44
CA ILE A 94 -12.36 11.75 -4.97
C ILE A 94 -12.98 12.97 -4.30
N GLY A 95 -13.08 14.08 -5.02
CA GLY A 95 -13.58 15.33 -4.52
C GLY A 95 -12.48 16.18 -3.90
N GLU A 96 -12.80 16.83 -2.79
CA GLU A 96 -11.94 17.79 -2.13
C GLU A 96 -10.91 17.09 -1.23
N LEU A 97 -9.62 17.33 -1.50
CA LEU A 97 -8.51 16.95 -0.65
C LEU A 97 -7.94 18.20 0.02
N THR A 98 -7.76 18.14 1.34
CA THR A 98 -7.05 19.16 2.10
C THR A 98 -5.68 18.64 2.46
N ILE A 99 -4.66 19.33 1.97
CA ILE A 99 -3.25 19.02 2.17
C ILE A 99 -2.72 19.97 3.23
N ARG A 100 -1.97 19.45 4.20
CA ARG A 100 -1.34 20.23 5.26
C ARG A 100 0.12 19.88 5.37
N TRP A 101 0.94 20.91 5.30
CA TRP A 101 2.39 20.81 5.41
C TRP A 101 2.84 21.05 6.84
N GLN A 102 3.82 20.26 7.28
CA GLN A 102 4.51 20.44 8.54
C GLN A 102 5.99 20.22 8.30
N VAL A 103 6.80 21.23 8.60
CA VAL A 103 8.26 21.16 8.50
C VAL A 103 8.81 21.34 9.89
N THR A 104 9.56 20.37 10.37
CA THR A 104 10.17 20.38 11.71
C THR A 104 11.65 20.06 11.61
N ASP A 105 12.41 20.66 12.50
CA ASP A 105 13.80 20.26 12.71
C ASP A 105 13.84 18.82 13.23
N VAL A 106 14.79 18.03 12.74
CA VAL A 106 15.04 16.70 13.30
C VAL A 106 15.89 16.90 14.55
N GLU A 107 15.29 16.73 15.73
CA GLU A 107 16.04 16.70 16.99
C GLU A 107 16.97 15.49 16.97
N GLU A 108 18.26 15.71 16.67
CA GLU A 108 19.29 14.69 16.77
C GLU A 108 20.30 15.04 17.87
N ASP A 109 20.56 14.08 18.74
CA ASP A 109 21.30 14.19 20.02
C ASP A 109 22.82 14.40 19.86
N SER A 110 23.32 14.84 18.71
CA SER A 110 24.75 14.81 18.43
C SER A 110 25.21 15.74 17.33
N LEU A 111 25.76 16.90 17.73
CA LEU A 111 26.96 17.61 17.20
C LEU A 111 27.18 17.83 15.69
N LEU A 112 26.33 17.34 14.81
CA LEU A 112 26.46 17.42 13.36
C LEU A 112 25.20 18.05 12.75
N THR A 113 25.32 19.36 12.57
CA THR A 113 24.66 20.19 11.54
C THR A 113 23.14 20.32 11.61
N ASP A 114 22.70 21.56 11.83
CA ASP A 114 21.34 22.14 11.85
C ASP A 114 20.54 21.98 10.53
N ASP A 115 21.02 21.11 9.63
CA ASP A 115 20.66 21.09 8.21
C ASP A 115 19.65 20.00 7.84
N PHE A 116 19.29 19.11 8.77
CA PHE A 116 18.26 18.11 8.55
C PHE A 116 16.87 18.66 8.89
N LYS A 117 15.98 18.65 7.91
CA LYS A 117 14.55 18.97 8.10
C LYS A 117 13.71 17.75 7.80
N ARG A 118 12.69 17.52 8.63
CA ARG A 118 11.62 16.55 8.36
C ARG A 118 10.45 17.28 7.75
N ILE A 119 10.04 16.84 6.57
CA ILE A 119 8.86 17.32 5.87
C ILE A 119 7.78 16.27 6.06
N SER A 120 6.67 16.66 6.65
CA SER A 120 5.48 15.83 6.84
C SER A 120 4.31 16.46 6.10
N LEU A 121 3.69 15.67 5.23
CA LEU A 121 2.55 16.02 4.42
C LEU A 121 1.35 15.22 4.88
N THR A 122 0.33 15.89 5.40
CA THR A 122 -0.93 15.24 5.78
C THR A 122 -2.00 15.59 4.77
N ILE A 123 -2.53 14.59 4.07
CA ILE A 123 -3.63 14.73 3.12
C ILE A 123 -4.88 14.19 3.79
N THR A 124 -5.96 14.96 3.77
CA THR A 124 -7.25 14.59 4.32
C THR A 124 -8.33 14.70 3.27
N TRP A 125 -9.25 13.75 3.25
CA TRP A 125 -10.39 13.74 2.33
C TRP A 125 -11.64 13.20 3.03
N LEU A 126 -12.80 13.53 2.47
CA LEU A 126 -14.06 13.05 3.01
C LEU A 126 -14.35 11.62 2.51
N GLY A 127 -14.32 10.66 3.42
CA GLY A 127 -14.66 9.27 3.15
C GLY A 127 -16.17 9.00 3.07
N ARG A 128 -16.51 7.74 2.83
CA ARG A 128 -17.85 7.26 2.47
C ARG A 128 -18.96 7.48 3.52
N ALA A 129 -18.62 7.78 4.77
CA ALA A 129 -19.59 8.02 5.84
C ALA A 129 -19.56 9.47 6.36
N ALA A 130 -19.12 10.41 5.53
CA ALA A 130 -18.71 11.76 5.97
C ALA A 130 -17.63 11.71 7.08
N GLN A 131 -16.89 10.60 7.12
CA GLN A 131 -15.74 10.44 8.01
C GLN A 131 -14.51 10.96 7.28
N THR A 132 -13.79 11.87 7.91
CA THR A 132 -12.51 12.35 7.39
C THR A 132 -11.49 11.22 7.47
N GLN A 133 -10.95 10.84 6.31
CA GLN A 133 -9.78 9.98 6.22
C GLN A 133 -8.53 10.84 6.09
N SER A 134 -7.40 10.32 6.58
CA SER A 134 -6.12 11.02 6.52
C SER A 134 -5.02 10.06 6.11
N PHE A 135 -4.10 10.55 5.29
CA PHE A 135 -2.85 9.90 4.92
C PHE A 135 -1.71 10.85 5.23
N THR A 136 -0.66 10.36 5.90
CA THR A 136 0.52 11.16 6.23
C THR A 136 1.73 10.57 5.55
N TYR A 137 2.44 11.40 4.77
CA TYR A 137 3.68 11.05 4.12
C TYR A 137 4.81 11.91 4.71
N SER A 138 5.89 11.29 5.17
CA SER A 138 7.01 12.00 5.79
C SER A 138 8.33 11.61 5.15
N SER A 139 9.17 12.61 4.87
CA SER A 139 10.52 12.45 4.33
C SER A 139 11.50 13.33 5.12
N GLN A 140 12.77 12.91 5.17
CA GLN A 140 13.85 13.71 5.76
C GLN A 140 14.78 14.21 4.65
N VAL A 141 15.14 15.48 4.72
CA VAL A 141 15.98 16.15 3.73
C VAL A 141 17.17 16.78 4.44
N ASN A 142 18.36 16.53 3.90
CA ASN A 142 19.59 17.18 4.33
C ASN A 142 19.90 18.35 3.39
N PHE A 143 19.86 19.57 3.91
CA PHE A 143 20.19 20.77 3.14
C PHE A 143 21.68 21.08 3.09
N GLY A 144 22.49 20.55 4.00
CA GLY A 144 23.93 20.79 4.06
C GLY A 144 24.67 20.21 2.84
N THR A 145 24.17 19.12 2.27
CA THR A 145 24.68 18.52 1.02
C THR A 145 24.20 19.26 -0.23
N LEU A 146 23.01 19.87 -0.19
CA LEU A 146 22.44 20.65 -1.30
C LEU A 146 23.11 22.03 -1.44
N LEU A 147 23.45 22.69 -0.32
CA LEU A 147 24.13 23.99 -0.32
C LEU A 147 25.61 23.90 -0.71
N SER A 148 26.30 22.82 -0.33
CA SER A 148 27.72 22.61 -0.69
C SER A 148 27.93 22.28 -2.17
N THR A 149 26.93 21.70 -2.85
CA THR A 149 26.94 21.54 -4.30
C THR A 149 26.57 22.85 -5.03
N ALA A 150 25.65 23.65 -4.50
CA ALA A 150 25.28 24.95 -5.06
C ALA A 150 26.41 26.01 -4.97
N SER A 151 27.21 26.01 -3.89
CA SER A 151 28.33 26.98 -3.74
C SER A 151 29.49 26.75 -4.71
N THR A 152 29.52 25.62 -5.42
CA THR A 152 30.51 25.32 -6.46
C THR A 152 29.97 25.62 -7.88
N PHE A 153 28.74 26.15 -7.98
CA PHE A 153 27.92 26.12 -9.19
C PHE A 153 27.61 27.50 -9.80
N GLU A 154 28.54 28.46 -9.71
CA GLU A 154 28.43 29.73 -10.47
C GLU A 154 28.64 29.57 -12.00
N GLN A 155 28.78 28.34 -12.54
CA GLN A 155 29.14 28.20 -13.97
C GLN A 155 28.59 26.99 -14.75
N ILE A 156 27.61 26.22 -14.25
CA ILE A 156 27.07 25.11 -15.04
C ILE A 156 25.53 25.19 -15.09
N THR A 157 25.04 25.68 -16.22
CA THR A 157 23.66 25.54 -16.69
C THR A 157 23.34 24.07 -16.96
N GLU A 158 22.16 23.63 -16.52
CA GLU A 158 21.50 22.35 -16.85
C GLU A 158 22.20 21.08 -16.36
N ILE A 159 22.01 20.72 -15.08
CA ILE A 159 21.97 19.31 -14.66
C ILE A 159 20.79 19.13 -13.70
N GLU A 160 19.89 18.22 -14.05
CA GLU A 160 18.79 17.74 -13.21
C GLU A 160 19.33 17.18 -11.89
N GLN A 161 19.14 17.91 -10.79
CA GLN A 161 19.52 17.46 -9.45
C GLN A 161 18.38 16.65 -8.84
N THR A 162 18.52 15.33 -8.84
CA THR A 162 17.64 14.42 -8.11
C THR A 162 18.01 14.41 -6.62
N SER A 163 17.14 14.98 -5.79
CA SER A 163 17.22 14.92 -4.33
C SER A 163 17.27 13.47 -3.85
N GLY A 164 18.31 13.11 -3.09
CA GLY A 164 18.42 11.80 -2.45
C GLY A 164 17.40 11.66 -1.32
N ILE A 165 16.34 10.90 -1.55
CA ILE A 165 15.33 10.57 -0.55
C ILE A 165 15.96 9.62 0.48
N ILE A 166 16.11 10.09 1.72
CA ILE A 166 16.58 9.27 2.84
C ILE A 166 15.36 8.91 3.70
N VAL A 167 14.88 7.68 3.51
CA VAL A 167 14.05 6.87 4.41
C VAL A 167 12.64 7.41 4.69
N SER A 168 11.64 6.74 4.10
CA SER A 168 10.24 6.81 4.57
C SER A 168 10.17 6.31 6.01
N ALA A 169 9.87 7.21 6.95
CA ALA A 169 9.61 6.85 8.34
C ALA A 169 8.19 6.27 8.44
N LEU A 170 8.01 5.02 8.05
CA LEU A 170 6.80 4.26 8.31
C LEU A 170 6.75 3.93 9.80
N ASN A 171 5.61 4.20 10.45
CA ASN A 171 5.41 3.75 11.82
C ASN A 171 5.28 2.22 11.82
N ASN A 172 5.74 1.55 12.89
CA ASN A 172 5.72 0.09 13.02
C ASN A 172 4.31 -0.56 12.96
N SER A 173 3.25 0.23 12.85
CA SER A 173 1.85 -0.20 12.81
C SER A 173 1.27 -0.28 11.40
N ASP A 174 1.95 0.26 10.40
CA ASP A 174 1.39 0.35 9.05
C ASP A 174 1.72 -0.90 8.23
N VAL A 175 0.70 -1.49 7.59
CA VAL A 175 0.88 -2.54 6.59
C VAL A 175 0.92 -1.89 5.21
N ILE A 176 2.01 -2.10 4.50
CA ILE A 176 2.22 -1.56 3.17
C ILE A 176 2.48 -2.67 2.16
N TYR A 177 2.36 -2.38 0.87
CA TYR A 177 2.85 -3.30 -0.15
C TYR A 177 4.38 -3.24 -0.22
N PHE A 178 5.02 -4.39 -0.40
CA PHE A 178 6.46 -4.46 -0.55
C PHE A 178 6.91 -3.81 -1.86
N GLU A 179 7.98 -3.03 -1.78
CA GLU A 179 8.64 -2.32 -2.86
C GLU A 179 10.14 -2.66 -2.82
N ALA A 180 10.65 -3.25 -3.90
CA ALA A 180 12.04 -3.75 -3.94
C ALA A 180 13.11 -2.65 -3.81
N ASN A 181 12.74 -1.38 -4.02
CA ASN A 181 13.66 -0.24 -3.99
C ASN A 181 13.59 0.55 -2.67
N THR A 182 12.94 -0.01 -1.64
CA THR A 182 12.69 0.66 -0.37
C THR A 182 13.32 -0.12 0.77
N SER A 183 13.94 0.57 1.74
CA SER A 183 14.44 -0.05 2.97
C SER A 183 13.34 -0.12 4.04
N TYR A 184 13.35 -1.20 4.83
CA TYR A 184 12.36 -1.42 5.89
C TYR A 184 13.06 -1.58 7.23
N ARG A 185 12.45 -1.05 8.29
CA ARG A 185 12.96 -1.27 9.66
C ARG A 185 12.46 -2.60 10.20
N ALA A 186 13.22 -3.20 11.11
CA ALA A 186 12.78 -4.34 11.89
C ALA A 186 11.41 -4.08 12.54
N GLY A 187 10.48 -5.02 12.39
CA GLY A 187 9.11 -4.94 12.86
C GLY A 187 8.10 -4.41 11.85
N THR A 188 8.55 -3.85 10.71
CA THR A 188 7.65 -3.34 9.65
C THR A 188 6.88 -4.49 9.01
N PHE A 189 5.58 -4.30 8.80
CA PHE A 189 4.74 -5.27 8.10
C PHE A 189 4.58 -4.92 6.62
N VAL A 190 4.81 -5.91 5.75
CA VAL A 190 4.69 -5.75 4.30
C VAL A 190 3.83 -6.86 3.70
N ILE A 191 3.06 -6.52 2.67
CA ILE A 191 2.32 -7.47 1.84
C ILE A 191 3.14 -7.71 0.57
N PHE A 192 3.48 -8.96 0.33
CA PHE A 192 4.15 -9.41 -0.90
C PHE A 192 3.51 -10.71 -1.38
N ASP A 193 3.19 -10.79 -2.67
CA ASP A 193 2.53 -11.95 -3.29
C ASP A 193 1.27 -12.45 -2.55
N SER A 194 0.47 -11.53 -1.98
CA SER A 194 -0.71 -11.83 -1.15
C SER A 194 -0.41 -12.50 0.21
N TYR A 195 0.84 -12.51 0.65
CA TYR A 195 1.26 -12.93 1.98
C TYR A 195 1.66 -11.73 2.83
N LEU A 196 1.38 -11.83 4.13
CA LEU A 196 1.82 -10.86 5.11
C LEU A 196 3.18 -11.29 5.68
N TYR A 197 4.13 -10.37 5.67
CA TYR A 197 5.46 -10.55 6.22
C TYR A 197 5.75 -9.46 7.25
N GLN A 198 6.61 -9.76 8.20
CA GLN A 198 7.24 -8.79 9.07
C GLN A 198 8.76 -8.87 8.90
N ALA A 199 9.41 -7.72 8.75
CA ALA A 199 10.86 -7.66 8.73
C ALA A 199 11.39 -8.03 10.14
N THR A 200 12.23 -9.06 10.26
CA THR A 200 12.83 -9.46 11.55
C THR A 200 14.09 -8.67 11.88
N GLN A 201 14.67 -8.02 10.88
CA GLN A 201 15.81 -7.10 10.96
C GLN A 201 15.60 -5.93 9.98
N ASP A 202 16.50 -4.96 9.99
CA ASP A 202 16.45 -3.87 9.01
C ASP A 202 16.77 -4.42 7.61
N TYR A 203 15.83 -4.27 6.68
CA TYR A 203 15.97 -4.63 5.27
C TYR A 203 16.60 -3.47 4.49
N GLN A 204 17.70 -3.75 3.79
CA GLN A 204 18.40 -2.80 2.94
C GLN A 204 18.17 -3.10 1.45
N LEU A 205 18.41 -2.09 0.62
CA LEU A 205 18.35 -2.22 -0.83
C LEU A 205 19.33 -3.32 -1.30
N GLY A 206 18.81 -4.34 -1.99
CA GLY A 206 19.60 -5.46 -2.50
C GLY A 206 19.57 -6.72 -1.62
N ASP A 207 18.95 -6.64 -0.44
CA ASP A 207 18.66 -7.82 0.37
C ASP A 207 17.59 -8.71 -0.31
N GLU A 208 17.54 -9.97 0.11
CA GLU A 208 16.63 -10.96 -0.46
C GLU A 208 15.15 -10.59 -0.26
N LEU A 209 14.36 -10.72 -1.32
CA LEU A 209 12.94 -10.39 -1.28
C LEU A 209 12.18 -11.28 -0.29
N PRO A 210 11.15 -10.77 0.41
CA PRO A 210 10.29 -11.61 1.24
C PRO A 210 9.69 -12.70 0.37
N HIS A 211 9.92 -13.96 0.73
CA HIS A 211 9.33 -15.07 0.02
C HIS A 211 9.10 -16.23 0.97
N THR A 212 8.07 -17.02 0.66
CA THR A 212 7.83 -18.33 1.24
C THR A 212 8.10 -19.38 0.17
N ALA A 213 9.22 -20.07 0.25
CA ALA A 213 9.48 -21.24 -0.59
C ALA A 213 9.06 -22.49 0.18
N ARG A 214 8.27 -23.37 -0.44
CA ARG A 214 8.08 -24.72 0.14
C ARG A 214 9.25 -25.58 -0.31
N ASN A 215 10.06 -26.05 0.63
CA ASN A 215 11.09 -27.03 0.36
C ASN A 215 10.42 -28.30 -0.20
N PRO A 216 10.79 -28.74 -1.41
CA PRO A 216 10.13 -29.86 -2.07
C PRO A 216 10.41 -31.22 -1.41
N GLU A 217 11.50 -31.34 -0.66
CA GLU A 217 11.91 -32.60 -0.02
C GLU A 217 11.28 -32.77 1.36
N SER A 218 11.27 -31.72 2.18
CA SER A 218 10.73 -31.76 3.54
C SER A 218 9.26 -31.33 3.62
N GLY A 219 8.77 -30.59 2.62
CA GLY A 219 7.47 -29.90 2.67
C GLY A 219 7.42 -28.70 3.63
N SER A 220 8.54 -28.36 4.29
CA SER A 220 8.63 -27.20 5.18
C SER A 220 8.60 -25.89 4.40
N ILE A 221 8.08 -24.84 5.02
CA ILE A 221 8.15 -23.49 4.47
C ILE A 221 9.51 -22.91 4.88
N GLU A 222 10.36 -22.65 3.91
CA GLU A 222 11.58 -21.86 4.05
C GLU A 222 11.22 -20.39 3.86
N LEU A 223 11.70 -19.57 4.79
CA LEU A 223 11.52 -18.12 4.77
C LEU A 223 12.82 -17.49 4.29
N GLY A 224 12.71 -16.48 3.43
CA GLY A 224 13.87 -15.64 3.10
C GLY A 224 14.50 -15.05 4.36
N GLU A 225 15.82 -14.90 4.36
CA GLU A 225 16.53 -14.33 5.51
C GLU A 225 15.99 -12.93 5.81
N GLY A 226 15.79 -12.62 7.10
CA GLY A 226 15.28 -11.32 7.54
C GLY A 226 13.75 -11.13 7.48
N TRP A 227 12.98 -12.16 7.13
CA TRP A 227 11.52 -12.08 7.03
C TRP A 227 10.79 -13.16 7.84
N GLN A 228 9.72 -12.76 8.52
CA GLN A 228 8.77 -13.66 9.17
C GLN A 228 7.43 -13.62 8.42
N SER A 229 7.00 -14.73 7.84
CA SER A 229 5.68 -14.81 7.20
C SER A 229 4.58 -15.15 8.22
N PHE A 230 3.45 -14.46 8.11
CA PHE A 230 2.21 -14.74 8.85
C PHE A 230 1.19 -15.51 7.99
N GLY A 231 1.54 -15.84 6.75
CA GLY A 231 0.67 -16.53 5.81
C GLY A 231 -0.12 -15.58 4.90
N PRO A 232 -1.09 -16.11 4.15
CA PRO A 232 -1.85 -15.32 3.17
C PRO A 232 -2.75 -14.32 3.89
N ILE A 233 -2.89 -13.11 3.33
CA ILE A 233 -3.72 -12.03 3.89
C ILE A 233 -5.21 -12.39 4.01
N SER A 234 -5.64 -13.46 3.32
CA SER A 234 -6.99 -14.01 3.44
C SER A 234 -7.20 -14.93 4.66
N ASN A 235 -6.15 -15.22 5.43
CA ASN A 235 -6.24 -16.09 6.59
C ASN A 235 -6.96 -15.37 7.74
N SER A 236 -8.14 -15.86 8.12
CA SER A 236 -8.92 -15.31 9.24
C SER A 236 -8.22 -15.40 10.59
N GLU A 237 -7.23 -16.29 10.73
CA GLU A 237 -6.45 -16.44 11.96
C GLU A 237 -5.52 -15.25 12.23
N LEU A 238 -5.21 -14.42 11.22
CA LEU A 238 -4.37 -13.23 11.39
C LEU A 238 -4.91 -12.26 12.44
N ALA A 239 -6.25 -12.17 12.57
CA ALA A 239 -6.90 -11.32 13.56
C ALA A 239 -6.68 -11.78 15.01
N ASN A 240 -6.27 -13.05 15.21
CA ASN A 240 -6.01 -13.61 16.55
C ASN A 240 -4.55 -13.47 16.98
N ILE A 241 -3.68 -12.96 16.12
CA ILE A 241 -2.25 -12.81 16.40
C ILE A 241 -2.03 -11.48 17.14
N GLU A 242 -1.45 -11.57 18.32
CA GLU A 242 -1.13 -10.40 19.15
C GLU A 242 -0.18 -9.46 18.38
N GLY A 243 -0.57 -8.18 18.27
CA GLY A 243 0.13 -7.17 17.46
C GLY A 243 -0.41 -6.98 16.03
N LEU A 244 -1.06 -7.99 15.44
CA LEU A 244 -1.77 -7.85 14.16
C LEU A 244 -3.23 -7.40 14.35
N ALA A 245 -3.81 -7.64 15.52
CA ALA A 245 -5.17 -7.22 15.84
C ALA A 245 -5.39 -5.69 15.81
N THR A 246 -4.32 -4.89 15.91
CA THR A 246 -4.41 -3.42 15.78
C THR A 246 -4.34 -2.93 14.34
N ILE A 247 -3.99 -3.83 13.42
CA ILE A 247 -3.75 -3.55 12.00
C ILE A 247 -4.98 -3.89 11.16
N PHE A 248 -5.77 -4.89 11.58
CA PHE A 248 -7.01 -5.35 10.94
C PHE A 248 -8.25 -4.94 11.73
#